data_AF-A0A968IAC1-F1
#
_entry.id   AF-A0A968IAC1-F1
#
_cell.length_a   1.000
_cell.length_b   1.000
_cell.length_c   1.000
_cell.angle_alpha   90.00
_cell.angle_beta   90.00
_cell.angle_gamma   90.00
#
_symmetry.space_group_name_H-M   'P 1'
#
loop_
_entity.id
_entity.type
_entity.pdbx_description
1 polymer ?
#
loop_
_entity_poly.entity_id
_entity_poly.type
_entity_poly.pdbx_seq_one_letter_code
_entity_poly.pdbx_strand_id
1 'polypeptide(L)'
;MNTISFITANFVAREIGYNMTDGWMQGDTATQQHYQSLETFPARFDGMLREIRALGFNAIDLWAAHLHPAWATPAHIAAARDALQANGLRVTSLAA
;
A
#
# COMPACT_ATOMS: atom_id res chain seq x y z
N MET A 1 -24.88 6.86 -4.64
CA MET A 1 -24.31 6.03 -3.55
C MET A 1 -22.88 6.50 -3.33
N ASN A 2 -22.47 6.72 -2.08
CA ASN A 2 -21.13 7.24 -1.78
C ASN A 2 -20.08 6.12 -1.95
N THR A 3 -18.89 6.48 -2.42
CA THR A 3 -17.75 5.54 -2.47
C THR A 3 -17.20 5.39 -1.06
N ILE A 4 -16.99 4.15 -0.62
CA ILE A 4 -16.30 3.82 0.64
C ILE A 4 -14.91 3.31 0.27
N SER A 5 -13.87 4.03 0.69
CA SER A 5 -12.47 3.69 0.41
C SER A 5 -11.79 3.11 1.66
N PHE A 6 -10.90 2.15 1.46
CA PHE A 6 -10.00 1.69 2.50
C PHE A 6 -8.78 2.61 2.55
N ILE A 7 -8.52 3.24 3.70
CA ILE A 7 -7.29 4.00 3.90
C ILE A 7 -6.12 3.06 4.19
N THR A 8 -5.19 2.94 3.25
CA THR A 8 -4.05 2.01 3.39
C THR A 8 -3.09 2.41 4.52
N ALA A 9 -3.18 3.63 5.05
CA ALA A 9 -2.49 4.01 6.28
C ALA A 9 -2.78 3.08 7.47
N ASN A 10 -3.94 2.40 7.47
CA ASN A 10 -4.29 1.36 8.46
C ASN A 10 -3.30 0.19 8.50
N PHE A 11 -2.52 -0.03 7.44
CA PHE A 11 -1.52 -1.10 7.34
C PHE A 11 -0.08 -0.61 7.53
N VAL A 12 0.14 0.69 7.74
CA VAL A 12 1.46 1.21 8.12
C VAL A 12 1.87 0.59 9.45
N ALA A 13 3.15 0.23 9.56
CA ALA A 13 3.77 -0.43 10.71
C ALA A 13 3.38 -1.91 10.93
N ARG A 14 2.59 -2.53 10.05
CA ARG A 14 2.25 -3.97 10.16
C ARG A 14 3.48 -4.87 10.28
N GLU A 15 4.54 -4.53 9.54
CA GLU A 15 5.79 -5.31 9.45
C GLU A 15 6.59 -5.33 10.75
N ILE A 16 6.30 -4.39 11.66
CA ILE A 16 6.85 -4.33 13.01
C ILE A 16 5.78 -4.62 14.08
N GLY A 17 4.68 -5.26 13.68
CA GLY A 17 3.57 -5.61 14.57
C GLY A 17 2.86 -4.40 15.18
N TYR A 18 2.86 -3.26 14.48
CA TYR A 18 2.34 -1.97 14.95
C TYR A 18 3.02 -1.43 16.22
N ASN A 19 4.16 -1.99 16.62
CA ASN A 19 4.90 -1.54 17.79
C ASN A 19 5.87 -0.40 17.44
N MET A 20 5.36 0.83 17.43
CA MET A 20 6.11 2.03 17.05
C MET A 20 6.65 2.79 18.28
N THR A 21 7.63 2.23 18.98
CA THR A 21 8.24 2.87 20.18
C THR A 21 8.93 4.20 19.88
N ASP A 22 9.37 4.38 18.64
CA ASP A 22 10.09 5.58 18.17
C ASP A 22 9.19 6.51 17.35
N GLY A 23 7.87 6.31 17.40
CA GLY A 23 6.85 7.14 16.75
C GLY A 23 6.54 6.75 15.30
N TRP A 24 5.67 7.56 14.68
CA TRP A 24 5.09 7.27 13.35
C TRP A 24 6.14 6.98 12.27
N MET A 25 7.26 7.71 12.27
CA MET A 25 8.30 7.55 11.25
C MET A 25 8.97 6.16 11.29
N GLN A 26 8.96 5.47 12.43
CA GLN A 26 9.44 4.10 12.54
C GLN A 26 8.55 3.15 11.72
N GLY A 27 7.23 3.29 11.86
CA GLY A 27 6.24 2.52 11.12
C GLY A 27 6.25 2.81 9.63
N ASP A 28 6.32 4.09 9.27
CA ASP A 28 6.46 4.54 7.89
C ASP A 28 7.72 3.97 7.24
N THR A 29 8.87 4.10 7.90
CA THR A 29 10.16 3.56 7.43
C THR A 29 10.11 2.04 7.24
N ALA A 30 9.59 1.30 8.22
CA ALA A 30 9.47 -0.16 8.13
C ALA A 30 8.57 -0.60 6.97
N THR A 31 7.47 0.13 6.75
CA THR A 31 6.56 -0.12 5.63
C THR A 31 7.26 0.14 4.30
N GLN A 32 7.95 1.28 4.16
CA GLN A 32 8.71 1.60 2.96
C GLN A 32 9.78 0.54 2.66
N GLN A 33 10.55 0.11 3.66
CA GLN A 33 11.56 -0.95 3.51
C GLN A 33 10.96 -2.27 3.01
N HIS A 34 9.73 -2.60 3.42
CA HIS A 34 9.02 -3.78 2.95
C HIS A 34 8.60 -3.65 1.47
N TYR A 35 8.21 -2.47 0.98
CA TYR A 35 7.74 -2.30 -0.39
C TYR A 35 8.82 -1.84 -1.39
N GLN A 36 9.97 -1.35 -0.93
CA GLN A 36 10.98 -0.70 -1.79
C GLN A 36 11.62 -1.62 -2.86
N SER A 37 11.77 -2.92 -2.59
CA SER A 37 12.45 -3.82 -3.53
C SER A 37 11.53 -4.26 -4.66
N LEU A 38 11.87 -3.91 -5.91
CA LEU A 38 11.13 -4.28 -7.12
C LEU A 38 10.93 -5.79 -7.27
N GLU A 39 11.89 -6.60 -6.84
CA GLU A 39 11.81 -8.06 -6.92
C GLU A 39 10.61 -8.60 -6.11
N THR A 40 10.38 -8.03 -4.94
CA THR A 40 9.34 -8.48 -4.00
C THR A 40 8.06 -7.64 -4.04
N PHE A 41 8.15 -6.41 -4.57
CA PHE A 41 7.06 -5.44 -4.57
C PHE A 41 5.77 -5.98 -5.21
N PRO A 42 5.78 -6.58 -6.42
CA PRO A 42 4.56 -7.04 -7.07
C PRO A 42 3.77 -8.03 -6.20
N ALA A 43 4.46 -9.00 -5.60
CA ALA A 43 3.83 -10.02 -4.77
C ALA A 43 3.30 -9.44 -3.45
N ARG A 44 4.08 -8.57 -2.79
CA ARG A 44 3.70 -7.94 -1.52
C ARG A 44 2.52 -6.99 -1.69
N PHE A 45 2.57 -6.15 -2.71
CA PHE A 45 1.51 -5.18 -3.00
C PHE A 45 0.21 -5.88 -3.41
N ASP A 46 0.27 -6.88 -4.30
CA ASP A 46 -0.89 -7.70 -4.65
C ASP A 46 -1.50 -8.40 -3.44
N GLY A 47 -0.67 -8.97 -2.55
CA GLY A 47 -1.14 -9.57 -1.30
C GLY A 47 -1.94 -8.61 -0.42
N MET A 48 -1.45 -7.39 -0.23
CA MET A 48 -2.16 -6.33 0.49
C MET A 48 -3.51 -5.99 -0.17
N LEU A 49 -3.53 -5.84 -1.49
CA LEU A 49 -4.75 -5.52 -2.24
C LEU A 49 -5.79 -6.65 -2.15
N ARG A 50 -5.37 -7.91 -2.22
CA ARG A 50 -6.27 -9.06 -2.03
C ARG A 50 -6.91 -9.07 -0.66
N GLU A 51 -6.17 -8.73 0.39
CA GLU A 51 -6.70 -8.61 1.74
C GLU A 51 -7.77 -7.51 1.81
N ILE A 52 -7.48 -6.33 1.26
CA ILE A 52 -8.45 -5.21 1.19
C ILE A 52 -9.69 -5.60 0.40
N ARG A 53 -9.52 -6.33 -0.70
CA ARG A 53 -10.64 -6.84 -1.52
C ARG A 53 -11.49 -7.85 -0.75
N ALA A 54 -10.85 -8.75 0.01
CA ALA A 54 -11.53 -9.73 0.85
C ALA A 54 -12.32 -9.08 2.00
N LEU A 55 -11.91 -7.90 2.47
CA LEU A 55 -12.68 -7.07 3.41
C LEU A 55 -13.91 -6.40 2.76
N GLY A 56 -14.12 -6.55 1.44
CA GLY A 56 -15.30 -6.06 0.72
C GLY A 56 -15.12 -4.70 0.04
N PHE A 57 -13.93 -4.10 0.12
CA PHE A 57 -13.66 -2.81 -0.52
C PHE A 57 -13.44 -2.96 -2.03
N ASN A 58 -13.75 -1.90 -2.77
CA ASN A 58 -13.46 -1.75 -4.20
C ASN A 58 -12.69 -0.45 -4.52
N ALA A 59 -12.35 0.32 -3.48
CA ALA A 59 -11.63 1.57 -3.57
C ALA A 59 -10.64 1.71 -2.42
N ILE A 60 -9.52 2.38 -2.66
CA ILE A 60 -8.49 2.66 -1.66
C ILE A 60 -8.02 4.11 -1.71
N ASP A 61 -7.65 4.64 -0.55
CA ASP A 61 -6.77 5.79 -0.44
C ASP A 61 -5.36 5.27 -0.22
N LEU A 62 -4.50 5.47 -1.22
CA LEU A 62 -3.16 4.90 -1.24
C LEU A 62 -2.17 5.83 -0.51
N TRP A 63 -1.61 5.33 0.58
CA TRP A 63 -0.65 6.01 1.43
C TRP A 63 0.76 5.76 0.90
N ALA A 64 1.56 6.81 0.77
CA ALA A 64 2.87 6.81 0.11
C ALA A 64 3.87 5.84 0.74
N ALA A 65 3.69 5.43 2.01
CA ALA A 65 4.51 4.39 2.63
C ALA A 65 4.54 3.07 1.82
N HIS A 66 3.48 2.77 1.06
CA HIS A 66 3.37 1.55 0.24
C HIS A 66 3.91 1.73 -1.18
N LEU A 67 4.08 2.96 -1.65
CA LEU A 67 4.59 3.30 -2.98
C LEU A 67 5.16 4.73 -2.99
N HIS A 68 6.36 4.88 -2.43
CA HIS A 68 6.91 6.20 -2.11
C HIS A 68 7.71 6.79 -3.29
N PRO A 69 7.58 8.09 -3.61
CA PRO A 69 8.25 8.71 -4.76
C PRO A 69 9.78 8.72 -4.66
N ALA A 70 10.36 8.62 -3.46
CA ALA A 70 11.81 8.59 -3.28
C ALA A 70 12.48 7.30 -3.81
N TRP A 71 11.73 6.21 -3.97
CA TRP A 71 12.27 4.93 -4.45
C TRP A 71 11.45 4.27 -5.56
N ALA A 72 10.18 4.65 -5.74
CA ALA A 72 9.34 4.05 -6.75
C ALA A 72 9.87 4.35 -8.16
N THR A 73 10.11 3.29 -8.92
CA THR A 73 10.50 3.38 -10.34
C THR A 73 9.27 3.22 -11.24
N PRO A 74 9.36 3.53 -12.54
CA PRO A 74 8.28 3.24 -13.48
C PRO A 74 7.81 1.77 -13.45
N ALA A 75 8.73 0.83 -13.17
CA ALA A 75 8.40 -0.59 -13.03
C ALA A 75 7.54 -0.87 -11.79
N HIS A 76 7.79 -0.19 -10.66
CA HIS A 76 6.92 -0.28 -9.48
C HIS A 76 5.52 0.24 -9.79
N ILE A 77 5.44 1.39 -10.47
CA ILE A 77 4.16 2.01 -10.84
C ILE A 77 3.39 1.09 -11.80
N ALA A 78 4.05 0.49 -12.78
CA ALA A 78 3.45 -0.48 -13.68
C ALA A 78 2.89 -1.70 -12.91
N ALA A 79 3.71 -2.31 -12.05
CA ALA A 79 3.28 -3.44 -11.22
C ALA A 79 2.11 -3.08 -10.29
N ALA A 80 2.11 -1.88 -9.69
CA ALA A 80 1.01 -1.41 -8.85
C ALA A 80 -0.29 -1.25 -9.65
N ARG A 81 -0.22 -0.69 -10.87
CA ARG A 81 -1.38 -0.55 -11.76
C ARG A 81 -1.94 -1.91 -12.18
N ASP A 82 -1.08 -2.85 -12.53
CA ASP A 82 -1.48 -4.20 -12.92
C ASP A 82 -2.16 -4.93 -11.74
N ALA A 83 -1.60 -4.82 -10.54
CA ALA A 83 -2.18 -5.40 -9.33
C ALA A 83 -3.53 -4.75 -8.96
N LEU A 84 -3.65 -3.42 -9.04
CA LEU A 84 -4.93 -2.72 -8.82
C LEU A 84 -6.00 -3.17 -9.81
N GLN A 85 -5.65 -3.30 -11.09
CA GLN A 85 -6.56 -3.79 -12.12
C GLN A 85 -6.97 -5.25 -11.87
N ALA A 86 -6.02 -6.12 -11.54
CA ALA A 86 -6.29 -7.53 -11.25
C ALA A 86 -7.22 -7.73 -10.05
N ASN A 87 -7.13 -6.85 -9.03
CA ASN A 87 -7.98 -6.90 -7.85
C ASN A 87 -9.28 -6.09 -7.98
N GLY A 88 -9.47 -5.36 -9.09
CA GLY A 88 -10.63 -4.49 -9.28
C GLY A 88 -10.72 -3.36 -8.25
N LEU A 89 -9.58 -2.82 -7.80
CA LEU A 89 -9.50 -1.74 -6.83
C LEU A 89 -9.19 -0.41 -7.52
N ARG A 90 -9.98 0.62 -7.20
CA ARG A 90 -9.75 2.00 -7.67
C ARG A 90 -9.02 2.82 -6.62
N VAL A 91 -7.97 3.53 -7.00
CA VAL A 91 -7.35 4.55 -6.13
C VAL A 91 -8.22 5.81 -6.17
N THR A 92 -8.73 6.24 -5.01
CA THR A 92 -9.56 7.45 -4.86
C THR A 92 -8.75 8.67 -4.48
N SER A 93 -7.67 8.48 -3.72
CA SER A 93 -6.71 9.53 -3.41
C SER A 93 -5.31 8.95 -3.19
N LEU A 94 -4.31 9.82 -3.32
CA LEU A 94 -2.93 9.58 -2.93
C LEU A 94 -2.64 10.49 -1.74
N ALA A 95 -2.08 9.93 -0.67
CA ALA A 95 -1.74 10.66 0.55
C ALA A 95 -0.30 10.33 1.00
N ALA A 96 0.31 11.23 1.75
CA ALA A 96 1.68 11.11 2.27
C ALA A 96 1.75 11.74 3.66
#